data_AF-A0A354SP21-F1
#
_entry.id   AF-A0A354SP21-F1
#
_cell.length_a   1.000
_cell.length_b   1.000
_cell.length_c   1.000
_cell.angle_alpha   90.00
_cell.angle_beta   90.00
_cell.angle_gamma   90.00
#
_symmetry.space_group_name_H-M   'P 1'
#
loop_
_entity.id
_entity.type
_entity.pdbx_description
1 polymer ?
#
loop_
_entity_poly.entity_id
_entity_poly.type
_entity_poly.pdbx_seq_one_letter_code
_entity_poly.pdbx_strand_id
1 'polypeptide(L)'
;MKKFLKTIQLLFQFLRKHSNIYIIEVAIFIVMIFITDRYSLFHRKKTREKIENIELDIAKLKKEKEIYKEGLEEIEKGGKHLEKFAREHYLMKKPNEEIFIIRED
;
A
#
# COMPACT_ATOMS: atom_id res chain seq x y z
N MET A 1 30.60 -2.10 17.26
CA MET A 1 31.46 -2.22 16.06
C MET A 1 32.79 -2.93 16.32
N LYS A 2 33.65 -2.45 17.23
CA LYS A 2 34.97 -3.07 17.50
C LYS A 2 34.92 -4.55 17.93
N LYS A 3 33.91 -4.94 18.73
CA LYS A 3 33.69 -6.35 19.13
C LYS A 3 33.40 -7.27 17.94
N PHE A 4 32.65 -6.77 16.96
CA PHE A 4 32.23 -7.51 15.76
C PHE A 4 33.39 -7.74 14.79
N LEU A 5 34.25 -6.72 14.60
CA LEU A 5 35.47 -6.83 13.81
C LEU A 5 36.44 -7.86 14.42
N LYS A 6 36.53 -7.90 15.75
CA LYS A 6 37.40 -8.85 16.48
C LYS A 6 36.91 -10.30 16.35
N THR A 7 35.59 -10.53 16.37
CA THR A 7 35.01 -11.86 16.12
C THR A 7 35.24 -12.32 14.69
N ILE A 8 35.13 -11.43 13.69
CA ILE A 8 35.45 -11.74 12.29
C ILE A 8 36.94 -12.09 12.14
N GLN A 9 37.81 -11.34 12.80
CA GLN A 9 39.26 -11.56 12.74
C GLN A 9 39.69 -12.87 13.42
N LEU A 10 39.01 -13.28 14.50
CA LEU A 10 39.22 -14.59 15.14
C LEU A 10 38.73 -15.74 14.24
N LEU A 11 37.59 -15.56 13.58
CA LEU A 11 37.03 -16.53 12.63
C LEU A 11 37.95 -16.72 11.41
N PHE A 12 38.50 -15.61 10.89
CA PHE A 12 39.45 -15.62 9.77
C PHE A 12 40.78 -16.31 10.13
N GLN A 13 41.30 -16.09 11.34
CA GLN A 13 42.50 -16.79 11.82
C GLN A 13 42.26 -18.28 12.04
N PHE A 14 41.08 -18.67 12.53
CA PHE A 14 40.68 -20.07 12.67
C PHE A 14 40.59 -20.77 11.30
N LEU A 15 39.95 -20.12 10.31
CA LEU A 15 39.86 -20.59 8.93
C LEU A 15 41.25 -20.72 8.27
N ARG A 16 42.16 -19.76 8.51
CA ARG A 16 43.53 -19.80 7.97
C ARG A 16 44.36 -20.95 8.55
N LYS A 17 44.16 -21.29 9.82
CA LYS A 17 44.87 -22.40 10.49
C LYS A 17 44.38 -23.77 10.02
N HIS A 18 43.11 -23.89 9.65
CA HIS A 18 42.48 -25.12 9.18
C HIS A 18 42.25 -25.12 7.65
N SER A 19 43.20 -24.57 6.88
CA SER A 19 43.16 -24.38 5.42
C SER A 19 42.86 -25.67 4.64
N ASN A 20 41.59 -26.03 4.56
CA ASN A 20 41.05 -27.07 3.72
C ASN A 20 40.00 -26.41 2.80
N ILE A 21 40.15 -26.59 1.48
CA ILE A 21 39.31 -25.96 0.45
C ILE A 21 37.81 -26.23 0.74
N TYR A 22 37.49 -27.43 1.24
CA TYR A 22 36.12 -27.80 1.60
C TYR A 22 35.51 -26.96 2.74
N ILE A 23 36.33 -26.48 3.69
CA ILE A 23 35.82 -25.65 4.81
C ILE A 23 35.46 -24.25 4.31
N ILE A 24 36.20 -23.72 3.35
CA ILE A 24 35.93 -22.43 2.73
C ILE A 24 34.65 -22.50 1.91
N GLU A 25 34.47 -23.56 1.12
CA GLU A 25 33.24 -23.79 0.36
C GLU A 25 32.01 -23.91 1.26
N VAL A 26 32.10 -24.68 2.35
CA VAL A 26 31.01 -24.82 3.34
C VAL A 26 30.73 -23.48 4.03
N ALA A 27 31.75 -22.70 4.38
CA ALA A 27 31.56 -21.39 4.99
C ALA A 27 30.86 -20.41 4.05
N ILE A 28 31.22 -20.40 2.76
CA ILE A 28 30.55 -19.60 1.73
C ILE A 28 29.09 -20.05 1.59
N PHE A 29 28.84 -21.36 1.58
CA PHE A 29 27.49 -21.92 1.48
C PHE A 29 26.61 -21.53 2.68
N ILE A 30 27.16 -21.59 3.89
CA ILE A 30 26.51 -21.14 5.12
C ILE A 30 26.16 -19.65 5.02
N VAL A 31 27.14 -18.81 4.67
CA VAL A 31 26.91 -17.36 4.50
C VAL A 31 25.86 -17.09 3.44
N MET A 32 25.85 -17.84 2.33
CA MET A 32 24.83 -17.72 1.30
C MET A 32 23.44 -18.10 1.80
N ILE A 33 23.29 -19.18 2.58
CA ILE A 33 21.99 -19.58 3.16
C ILE A 33 21.48 -18.50 4.12
N PHE A 34 22.37 -17.94 4.95
CA PHE A 34 22.00 -16.90 5.92
C PHE A 34 21.65 -15.55 5.28
N ILE A 35 22.30 -15.19 4.17
CA ILE A 35 21.98 -13.96 3.41
C ILE A 35 20.72 -14.15 2.56
N THR A 36 20.56 -15.32 1.93
CA THR A 36 19.52 -15.57 0.93
C THR A 36 18.14 -15.76 1.54
N ASP A 37 18.02 -16.42 2.69
CA ASP A 37 16.75 -17.03 3.04
C ASP A 37 15.75 -16.07 3.73
N ARG A 38 15.80 -15.80 5.05
CA ARG A 38 14.49 -15.62 5.74
C ARG A 38 14.34 -14.68 6.94
N TYR A 39 15.19 -13.69 7.20
CA TYR A 39 15.00 -12.79 8.38
C TYR A 39 15.28 -11.30 8.16
N SER A 40 14.90 -10.78 7.00
CA SER A 40 14.78 -9.34 6.86
C SER A 40 13.59 -8.86 7.72
N LEU A 41 13.83 -8.35 8.94
CA LEU A 41 12.83 -7.60 9.72
C LEU A 41 12.17 -6.51 8.85
N PHE A 42 12.91 -6.00 7.88
CA PHE A 42 12.45 -5.07 6.87
C PHE A 42 11.34 -5.65 5.96
N HIS A 43 11.41 -6.92 5.56
CA HIS A 43 10.30 -7.57 4.86
C HIS A 43 9.06 -7.68 5.74
N ARG A 44 9.20 -8.04 7.02
CA ARG A 44 8.06 -8.11 7.95
C ARG A 44 7.42 -6.74 8.17
N LYS A 45 8.22 -5.67 8.27
CA LYS A 45 7.72 -4.29 8.40
C LYS A 45 6.97 -3.86 7.15
N LYS A 46 7.55 -4.06 5.96
CA LYS A 46 6.94 -3.71 4.68
C LYS A 46 5.64 -4.48 4.43
N THR A 47 5.57 -5.74 4.83
CA THR A 47 4.33 -6.53 4.72
C THR A 47 3.26 -6.03 5.70
N ARG A 48 3.62 -5.65 6.93
CA ARG A 48 2.67 -5.07 7.88
C ARG A 48 2.10 -3.74 7.38
N GLU A 49 2.95 -2.83 6.90
CA GLU A 49 2.51 -1.56 6.31
C GLU A 49 1.57 -1.80 5.11
N LYS A 50 1.85 -2.81 4.27
CA LYS A 50 0.94 -3.20 3.18
C LYS A 50 -0.42 -3.68 3.69
N ILE A 51 -0.44 -4.49 4.75
CA ILE A 51 -1.70 -4.98 5.35
C ILE A 51 -2.52 -3.81 5.87
N GLU A 52 -1.91 -2.92 6.66
CA GLU A 52 -2.59 -1.74 7.23
C GLU A 52 -3.14 -0.83 6.12
N ASN A 53 -2.38 -0.58 5.05
CA ASN A 53 -2.85 0.22 3.92
C ASN A 53 -4.06 -0.42 3.23
N ILE A 54 -4.03 -1.72 2.99
CA ILE A 54 -5.15 -2.44 2.36
C ILE A 54 -6.39 -2.39 3.26
N GLU A 55 -6.24 -2.57 4.57
CA GLU A 55 -7.35 -2.47 5.52
C GLU A 55 -7.96 -1.07 5.56
N LEU A 56 -7.13 -0.02 5.51
CA LEU A 56 -7.59 1.36 5.41
C LEU A 56 -8.36 1.62 4.12
N ASP A 57 -7.88 1.11 2.99
CA ASP A 57 -8.56 1.28 1.71
C ASP A 57 -9.90 0.54 1.68
N ILE A 58 -9.97 -0.67 2.25
CA ILE A 58 -11.22 -1.39 2.43
C ILE A 58 -12.21 -0.58 3.28
N ALA A 59 -11.75 0.04 4.38
CA ALA A 59 -12.59 0.85 5.24
C ALA A 59 -13.15 2.09 4.53
N LYS A 60 -12.30 2.78 3.74
CA LYS A 60 -12.72 3.93 2.92
C LYS A 60 -13.78 3.53 1.89
N LEU A 61 -13.52 2.48 1.12
CA LEU A 61 -14.43 2.00 0.08
C LEU A 61 -15.79 1.56 0.66
N LYS A 62 -15.78 0.91 1.84
CA LYS A 62 -17.04 0.58 2.54
C LYS A 62 -17.82 1.83 2.92
N LYS A 63 -17.14 2.85 3.46
CA LYS A 63 -17.79 4.12 3.82
C LYS A 63 -18.37 4.83 2.60
N GLU A 64 -17.59 4.92 1.52
CA GLU A 64 -18.05 5.50 0.25
C GLU A 64 -19.25 4.76 -0.30
N LYS A 65 -19.23 3.42 -0.26
CA LYS A 65 -20.35 2.59 -0.71
C LYS A 65 -21.64 2.91 0.04
N GLU A 66 -21.60 3.06 1.37
CA GLU A 66 -22.80 3.40 2.15
C GLU A 66 -23.32 4.80 1.77
N ILE A 67 -22.43 5.79 1.62
CA ILE A 67 -22.81 7.14 1.18
C ILE A 67 -23.46 7.12 -0.21
N TYR A 68 -22.86 6.41 -1.17
CA TYR A 68 -23.43 6.28 -2.52
C TYR A 68 -24.76 5.53 -2.51
N LYS A 69 -24.93 4.54 -1.64
CA LYS A 69 -26.18 3.81 -1.48
C LYS A 69 -27.29 4.72 -0.92
N GLU A 70 -26.99 5.52 0.09
CA GLU A 70 -27.92 6.52 0.63
C GLU A 70 -28.31 7.54 -0.45
N GLY A 71 -27.34 8.06 -1.21
CA GLY A 71 -27.61 8.98 -2.32
C GLY A 71 -28.44 8.35 -3.44
N LEU A 72 -28.19 7.08 -3.78
CA LEU A 72 -29.02 6.33 -4.74
C LEU A 72 -30.45 6.16 -4.23
N GLU A 73 -30.63 5.80 -2.96
CA GLU A 73 -31.97 5.69 -2.38
C GLU A 73 -32.70 7.04 -2.38
N GLU A 74 -32.03 8.16 -2.12
CA GLU A 74 -32.62 9.50 -2.21
C GLU A 74 -33.06 9.86 -3.64
N ILE A 75 -32.24 9.48 -4.63
CA ILE A 75 -32.55 9.66 -6.05
C ILE A 75 -33.75 8.78 -6.47
N GLU A 76 -33.77 7.51 -6.06
CA GLU A 76 -34.84 6.56 -6.39
C GLU A 76 -36.18 6.91 -5.72
N LYS A 77 -36.15 7.49 -4.52
CA LYS A 77 -37.36 7.87 -3.77
C LYS A 77 -38.12 9.04 -4.39
N GLY A 78 -37.57 9.77 -5.38
CA GLY A 78 -38.37 10.76 -6.12
C GLY A 78 -37.64 11.52 -7.23
N GLY A 79 -38.33 11.70 -8.36
CA GLY A 79 -37.82 12.39 -9.55
C GLY A 79 -37.34 13.84 -9.33
N LYS A 80 -37.80 14.53 -8.27
CA LYS A 80 -37.29 15.86 -7.88
C LYS A 80 -35.84 15.82 -7.39
N HIS A 81 -35.44 14.78 -6.64
CA HIS A 81 -34.07 14.62 -6.16
C HIS A 81 -33.13 14.23 -7.30
N LEU A 82 -33.59 13.35 -8.20
CA LEU A 82 -32.88 13.04 -9.44
C LEU A 82 -32.66 14.27 -10.32
N GLU A 83 -33.70 15.10 -10.52
CA GLU A 83 -33.60 16.33 -11.31
C GLU A 83 -32.62 17.33 -10.69
N LYS A 84 -32.64 17.49 -9.36
CA LYS A 84 -31.68 18.33 -8.63
C LYS A 84 -30.24 17.81 -8.80
N PHE A 85 -30.00 16.51 -8.63
CA PHE A 85 -28.69 15.90 -8.79
C PHE A 85 -28.15 16.05 -10.22
N ALA A 86 -28.99 15.84 -11.23
CA ALA A 86 -28.61 16.01 -12.64
C ALA A 86 -28.27 17.47 -12.99
N ARG A 87 -28.96 18.44 -12.38
CA ARG A 87 -28.68 19.87 -12.56
C ARG A 87 -27.40 20.32 -11.84
N GLU A 88 -27.16 19.86 -10.62
CA GLU A 88 -26.00 20.28 -9.83
C GLU A 88 -24.70 19.61 -10.28
N HIS A 89 -24.72 18.30 -10.55
CA HIS A 89 -23.49 17.56 -10.90
C HIS A 89 -23.20 17.51 -12.40
N TYR A 90 -24.24 17.53 -13.23
CA TYR A 90 -24.10 17.34 -14.68
C TYR A 90 -24.60 18.54 -15.50
N LEU A 91 -25.08 19.61 -14.85
CA LEU A 91 -25.61 20.82 -15.50
C LEU A 91 -26.66 20.50 -16.58
N MET A 92 -27.43 19.43 -16.39
CA MET A 92 -28.43 18.99 -17.36
C MET A 92 -29.61 19.95 -17.39
N LYS A 93 -30.12 20.22 -18.60
CA LYS A 93 -31.32 21.05 -18.84
C LYS A 93 -32.40 20.23 -19.54
N LYS A 94 -33.67 20.59 -19.35
CA LYS A 94 -34.74 19.99 -20.15
C LYS A 94 -34.64 20.47 -21.61
N PRO A 95 -35.09 19.67 -22.59
CA PRO A 95 -35.00 20.04 -24.01
C PRO A 95 -35.65 21.39 -24.35
N ASN A 96 -36.70 21.76 -23.61
CA ASN A 96 -37.48 22.99 -23.82
C ASN A 96 -37.19 24.08 -22.77
N GLU A 97 -36.00 24.05 -22.15
CA GLU A 97 -35.63 24.99 -21.08
C GLU A 97 -34.52 25.95 -21.54
N GLU A 98 -34.81 27.25 -21.49
CA GLU A 98 -33.85 28.32 -21.75
C GLU A 98 -33.23 28.82 -20.43
N ILE A 99 -31.90 28.82 -20.36
CA ILE A 99 -31.14 29.23 -19.17
C ILE A 99 -30.64 30.66 -19.39
N PHE A 100 -31.04 31.59 -18.52
CA PHE A 100 -30.55 32.97 -18.51
C PHE A 100 -29.48 33.13 -17.44
N ILE A 101 -28.27 33.55 -17.83
CA ILE A 101 -27.19 33.90 -16.89
C ILE A 101 -27.19 35.42 -16.75
N ILE A 102 -27.62 35.91 -15.59
CA ILE A 102 -27.59 37.34 -15.26
C ILE A 102 -26.17 37.64 -14.74
N ARG A 103 -25.46 38.53 -15.41
CA ARG A 103 -24.21 39.13 -14.89
C ARG A 103 -24.58 40.47 -14.25
N GLU A 104 -24.15 40.69 -13.01
CA GLU A 104 -24.12 42.02 -12.42
C GLU A 104 -22.89 42.74 -13.00
N ASP A 105 -23.11 43.93 -13.56
CA ASP A 105 -22.07 44.83 -14.05
C ASP A 105 -21.41 45.62 -12.91
#